data_AF-A3IKE8-F1
#
_entry.id   AF-A3IKE8-F1
#
_cell.length_a   1.000
_cell.length_b   1.000
_cell.length_c   1.000
_cell.angle_alpha   90.00
_cell.angle_beta   90.00
_cell.angle_gamma   90.00
#
_symmetry.space_group_name_H-M   'P 1'
#
loop_
_entity.id
_entity.type
_entity.pdbx_description
1 polymer ?
#
loop_
_entity_poly.entity_id
_entity_poly.type
_entity_poly.pdbx_seq_one_letter_code
_entity_poly.pdbx_strand_id
1 'polypeptide(L)'
;MTFQLTEQKFYHRWNDKLKSISQSEYEYIDKFITAYIIHNFLYNLAVDLKEYGRGKDQYPVVGADRKKATEIPIKLLTAEKIVNTQGIRENVEKIRKTVRDGHFYIFRVPDPNDEKAKDEKVKDKEPINKEKIWLEKIENKNSSLEEYTQGFLDAIYQIRCNTFHGQKDLNSKQEIILKPATEIIIKINEMMYKELGGKEKEELGI
;
A
#
# COMPACT_ATOMS: atom_id res chain seq x y z
N MET A 1 14.86 9.87 -15.40
CA MET A 1 13.45 9.94 -14.96
C MET A 1 13.20 11.35 -14.46
N THR A 2 12.26 12.09 -15.04
CA THR A 2 12.02 13.47 -14.61
C THR A 2 10.53 13.66 -14.38
N PHE A 3 10.20 13.89 -13.12
CA PHE A 3 8.88 14.29 -12.64
C PHE A 3 8.46 15.61 -13.31
N GLN A 4 7.34 15.62 -14.01
CA GLN A 4 6.79 16.82 -14.63
C GLN A 4 6.22 17.77 -13.56
N LEU A 5 6.17 19.07 -13.85
CA LEU A 5 5.63 20.05 -12.90
C LEU A 5 4.19 19.73 -12.47
N THR A 6 3.36 19.23 -13.38
CA THR A 6 1.98 18.80 -13.11
C THR A 6 1.90 17.62 -12.14
N GLU A 7 2.77 16.63 -12.33
CA GLU A 7 2.92 15.46 -11.45
C GLU A 7 3.38 15.90 -10.05
N GLN A 8 4.34 16.83 -9.97
CA GLN A 8 4.82 17.36 -8.69
C GLN A 8 3.74 18.18 -7.96
N LYS A 9 2.98 19.01 -8.70
CA LYS A 9 1.81 19.73 -8.15
C LYS A 9 0.74 18.76 -7.65
N PHE A 10 0.50 17.65 -8.34
CA PHE A 10 -0.42 16.62 -7.89
C PHE A 10 0.03 16.03 -6.54
N TYR A 11 1.30 15.60 -6.45
CA TYR A 11 1.87 15.06 -5.21
C TYR A 11 1.72 16.07 -4.06
N HIS A 12 2.18 17.31 -4.24
CA HIS A 12 2.15 18.33 -3.19
C HIS A 12 0.74 18.65 -2.72
N ARG A 13 -0.22 18.83 -3.64
CA ARG A 13 -1.62 19.07 -3.29
C ARG A 13 -2.22 17.94 -2.45
N TRP A 14 -1.97 16.69 -2.82
CA TRP A 14 -2.48 15.54 -2.07
C TRP A 14 -1.74 15.33 -0.75
N ASN A 15 -0.44 15.62 -0.71
CA ASN A 15 0.35 15.57 0.51
C ASN A 15 -0.09 16.64 1.52
N ASP A 16 -0.45 17.85 1.06
CA ASP A 16 -1.03 18.88 1.91
C ASP A 16 -2.37 18.47 2.48
N LYS A 17 -3.24 17.90 1.63
CA LYS A 17 -4.52 17.33 2.08
C LYS A 17 -4.30 16.24 3.12
N LEU A 18 -3.33 15.34 2.91
CA LEU A 18 -2.99 14.31 3.87
C LEU A 18 -2.56 14.89 5.24
N LYS A 19 -1.74 15.94 5.21
CA LYS A 19 -1.26 16.63 6.41
C LYS A 19 -2.36 17.39 7.15
N SER A 20 -3.37 17.89 6.43
CA SER A 20 -4.50 18.63 7.01
C SER A 20 -5.55 17.74 7.68
N ILE A 21 -5.57 16.44 7.36
CA ILE A 21 -6.50 15.49 8.00
C ILE A 21 -6.04 15.27 9.44
N SER A 22 -6.95 15.46 10.40
CA SER A 22 -6.64 15.34 11.83
C SER A 22 -6.25 13.90 12.20
N GLN A 23 -5.90 13.70 13.47
CA GLN A 23 -5.61 12.37 14.03
C GLN A 23 -6.78 11.87 14.89
N SER A 24 -8.00 12.35 14.63
CA SER A 24 -9.18 11.77 15.29
C SER A 24 -9.44 10.36 14.75
N GLU A 25 -10.01 9.50 15.60
CA GLU A 25 -10.32 8.10 15.32
C GLU A 25 -11.10 7.92 14.00
N TYR A 26 -12.07 8.80 13.74
CA TYR A 26 -12.93 8.75 12.55
C TYR A 26 -12.22 9.17 11.26
N GLU A 27 -11.19 10.01 11.35
CA GLU A 27 -10.50 10.57 10.18
C GLU A 27 -9.32 9.72 9.71
N TYR A 28 -8.96 8.66 10.46
CA TYR A 28 -7.87 7.74 10.05
C TYR A 28 -8.18 6.98 8.77
N ILE A 29 -9.45 6.72 8.46
CA ILE A 29 -9.86 6.14 7.17
C ILE A 29 -9.52 7.11 6.03
N ASP A 30 -9.91 8.37 6.17
CA ASP A 30 -9.63 9.40 5.16
C ASP A 30 -8.13 9.63 5.02
N LYS A 31 -7.40 9.61 6.14
CA LYS A 31 -5.94 9.73 6.15
C LYS A 31 -5.28 8.57 5.40
N PHE A 32 -5.70 7.33 5.68
CA PHE A 32 -5.19 6.14 5.01
C PHE A 32 -5.51 6.14 3.51
N ILE A 33 -6.76 6.43 3.15
CA ILE A 33 -7.20 6.52 1.74
C ILE A 33 -6.39 7.59 1.01
N THR A 34 -6.22 8.77 1.62
CA THR A 34 -5.46 9.88 1.03
C THR A 34 -3.99 9.50 0.83
N ALA A 35 -3.36 8.85 1.81
CA ALA A 35 -2.01 8.32 1.67
C ALA A 35 -1.91 7.27 0.55
N TYR A 36 -2.93 6.43 0.39
CA TYR A 36 -2.96 5.42 -0.66
C TYR A 36 -3.20 5.99 -2.06
N ILE A 37 -3.93 7.11 -2.18
CA ILE A 37 -4.08 7.84 -3.45
C ILE A 37 -2.71 8.33 -3.94
N ILE A 38 -1.90 8.89 -3.03
CA ILE A 38 -0.53 9.29 -3.34
C ILE A 38 0.30 8.07 -3.74
N HIS A 39 0.16 6.95 -3.02
CA HIS A 39 0.87 5.71 -3.33
C HIS A 39 0.54 5.18 -4.73
N ASN A 40 -0.76 5.14 -5.07
CA ASN A 40 -1.27 4.75 -6.38
C ASN A 40 -0.69 5.60 -7.50
N PHE A 41 -0.70 6.91 -7.30
CA PHE A 41 -0.10 7.84 -8.24
C PHE A 41 1.39 7.55 -8.44
N LEU A 42 2.16 7.38 -7.36
CA LEU A 42 3.62 7.21 -7.42
C LEU A 42 4.03 5.88 -8.08
N TYR A 43 3.38 4.76 -7.77
CA TYR A 43 3.74 3.50 -8.42
C TYR A 43 3.32 3.48 -9.89
N ASN A 44 2.22 4.11 -10.27
CA ASN A 44 1.82 4.20 -11.68
C ASN A 44 2.77 5.11 -12.45
N LEU A 45 3.14 6.26 -11.88
CA LEU A 45 4.14 7.14 -12.48
C LEU A 45 5.50 6.45 -12.64
N ALA A 46 5.93 5.66 -11.64
CA ALA A 46 7.16 4.88 -11.73
C ALA A 46 7.12 3.84 -12.87
N VAL A 47 5.96 3.23 -13.12
CA VAL A 47 5.74 2.34 -14.27
C VAL A 47 5.80 3.15 -15.56
N ASP A 48 5.05 4.25 -15.67
CA ASP A 48 4.94 5.06 -16.89
C ASP A 48 6.30 5.64 -17.32
N LEU A 49 7.08 6.16 -16.38
CA LEU A 49 8.42 6.71 -16.64
C LEU A 49 9.42 5.66 -17.15
N LYS A 50 9.18 4.37 -16.89
CA LYS A 50 10.04 3.25 -17.32
C LYS A 50 9.50 2.52 -18.57
N GLU A 51 8.20 2.27 -18.68
CA GLU A 51 7.59 1.54 -19.81
C GLU A 51 7.52 2.37 -21.09
N TYR A 52 7.36 3.70 -21.01
CA TYR A 52 7.15 4.59 -22.17
C TYR A 52 8.36 5.47 -22.54
N GLY A 53 9.56 5.18 -22.04
CA GLY A 53 10.80 5.81 -22.52
C GLY A 53 11.20 7.14 -21.86
N ARG A 54 11.37 7.16 -20.53
CA ARG A 54 12.35 8.03 -19.82
C ARG A 54 13.38 7.23 -18.99
N GLY A 55 13.52 5.93 -19.28
CA GLY A 55 14.54 4.98 -18.82
C GLY A 55 14.56 3.76 -19.74
N LYS A 56 15.73 3.11 -19.94
CA LYS A 56 15.94 2.04 -20.95
C LYS A 56 15.62 0.62 -20.48
N ASP A 57 15.15 0.41 -19.25
CA ASP A 57 14.92 -0.93 -18.71
C ASP A 57 13.43 -1.20 -18.51
N GLN A 58 12.94 -2.20 -19.24
CA GLN A 58 11.57 -2.68 -19.20
C GLN A 58 11.30 -3.41 -17.89
N TYR A 59 10.38 -2.90 -17.06
CA TYR A 59 9.65 -3.76 -16.14
C TYR A 59 8.42 -4.27 -16.88
N PRO A 60 8.29 -5.57 -17.16
CA PRO A 60 7.03 -6.10 -17.64
C PRO A 60 6.11 -6.22 -16.43
N VAL A 61 5.42 -5.15 -16.05
CA VAL A 61 4.28 -5.25 -15.12
C VAL A 61 3.04 -4.66 -15.76
N VAL A 62 2.69 -5.24 -16.92
CA VAL A 62 1.27 -5.48 -17.23
C VAL A 62 0.77 -6.49 -16.20
N GLY A 63 0.32 -6.00 -15.06
CA GLY A 63 -0.13 -6.79 -13.93
C GLY A 63 -1.26 -6.11 -13.18
N ALA A 64 -2.12 -6.91 -12.54
CA ALA A 64 -3.20 -6.42 -11.70
C ALA A 64 -2.70 -5.42 -10.65
N ASP A 65 -3.51 -4.41 -10.33
CA ASP A 65 -3.20 -3.27 -9.43
C ASP A 65 -2.36 -3.64 -8.19
N ARG A 66 -2.67 -4.78 -7.56
CA ARG A 66 -1.88 -5.37 -6.47
C ARG A 66 -0.39 -5.49 -6.77
N LYS A 67 0.00 -6.08 -7.90
CA LYS A 67 1.41 -6.27 -8.24
C LYS A 67 2.13 -4.94 -8.36
N LYS A 68 1.47 -3.94 -8.97
CA LYS A 68 2.04 -2.59 -9.06
C LYS A 68 2.24 -1.98 -7.67
N ALA A 69 1.21 -2.04 -6.84
CA ALA A 69 1.25 -1.48 -5.48
C ALA A 69 2.28 -2.15 -4.55
N THR A 70 2.64 -3.41 -4.78
CA THR A 70 3.56 -4.12 -3.87
C THR A 70 4.96 -4.33 -4.43
N GLU A 71 5.11 -4.57 -5.73
CA GLU A 71 6.43 -4.86 -6.32
C GLU A 71 7.16 -3.60 -6.76
N ILE A 72 6.46 -2.58 -7.30
CA ILE A 72 7.10 -1.37 -7.80
C ILE A 72 7.83 -0.59 -6.70
N PRO A 73 7.28 -0.42 -5.47
CA PRO A 73 8.03 0.19 -4.38
C PRO A 73 9.33 -0.54 -4.06
N ILE A 74 9.31 -1.88 -4.04
CA ILE A 74 10.51 -2.71 -3.77
C ILE A 74 11.53 -2.54 -4.90
N LYS A 75 11.08 -2.60 -6.15
CA LYS A 75 11.92 -2.43 -7.34
C LYS A 75 12.55 -1.02 -7.42
N LEU A 76 11.83 0.00 -6.95
CA LEU A 76 12.28 1.37 -6.96
C LEU A 76 13.24 1.68 -5.81
N LEU A 77 12.96 1.19 -4.60
CA LEU A 77 13.67 1.57 -3.38
C LEU A 77 14.62 0.51 -2.84
N THR A 78 14.47 -0.76 -3.24
CA THR A 78 14.99 -1.98 -2.59
C THR A 78 14.31 -2.31 -1.26
N ALA A 79 14.22 -3.61 -0.95
CA ALA A 79 13.67 -4.09 0.31
C ALA A 79 14.47 -3.58 1.53
N GLU A 80 15.80 -3.52 1.41
CA GLU A 80 16.67 -3.08 2.49
C GLU A 80 16.39 -1.61 2.88
N LYS A 81 16.32 -0.70 1.90
CA LYS A 81 16.02 0.73 2.15
C LYS A 81 14.67 0.90 2.83
N ILE A 82 13.64 0.17 2.37
CA ILE A 82 12.30 0.26 2.95
C ILE A 82 12.32 -0.25 4.39
N VAL A 83 12.85 -1.46 4.62
CA VAL A 83 12.79 -2.11 5.93
C VAL A 83 13.63 -1.38 6.98
N ASN A 84 14.76 -0.79 6.59
CA ASN A 84 15.64 -0.04 7.48
C ASN A 84 15.14 1.39 7.76
N THR A 85 14.08 1.84 7.10
CA THR A 85 13.46 3.14 7.39
C THR A 85 12.85 3.13 8.78
N GLN A 86 13.16 4.16 9.57
CA GLN A 86 12.75 4.27 10.97
C GLN A 86 11.24 4.03 11.15
N GLY A 87 10.88 3.17 12.11
CA GLY A 87 9.50 2.86 12.47
C GLY A 87 8.75 1.93 11.52
N ILE A 88 9.32 1.51 10.38
CA ILE A 88 8.67 0.53 9.49
C ILE A 88 8.48 -0.81 10.21
N ARG A 89 9.55 -1.40 10.75
CA ARG A 89 9.47 -2.69 11.46
C ARG A 89 8.51 -2.66 12.65
N GLU A 90 8.51 -1.57 13.42
CA GLU A 90 7.60 -1.40 14.56
C GLU A 90 6.13 -1.36 14.11
N ASN A 91 5.83 -0.65 13.02
CA ASN A 91 4.47 -0.59 12.50
C ASN A 91 4.03 -1.88 11.82
N VAL A 92 4.95 -2.60 11.16
CA VAL A 92 4.68 -3.95 10.66
C VAL A 92 4.34 -4.90 11.82
N GLU A 93 5.06 -4.78 12.93
CA GLU A 93 4.77 -5.56 14.15
C GLU A 93 3.38 -5.24 14.73
N LYS A 94 2.99 -3.96 14.77
CA LYS A 94 1.63 -3.55 15.20
C LYS A 94 0.56 -4.15 14.31
N ILE A 95 0.73 -4.11 12.98
CA ILE A 95 -0.20 -4.74 12.03
C ILE A 95 -0.28 -6.25 12.29
N ARG A 96 0.88 -6.92 12.39
CA ARG A 96 0.97 -8.36 12.65
C ARG A 96 0.21 -8.74 13.91
N LYS A 97 0.48 -8.07 15.03
CA LYS A 97 -0.17 -8.33 16.31
C LYS A 97 -1.67 -8.12 16.23
N THR A 98 -2.11 -7.03 15.60
CA THR A 98 -3.55 -6.71 15.45
C THR A 98 -4.32 -7.80 14.71
N VAL A 99 -3.73 -8.34 13.63
CA VAL A 99 -4.35 -9.44 12.87
C VAL A 99 -4.30 -10.75 13.66
N ARG A 100 -3.16 -11.06 14.28
CA ARG A 100 -3.00 -12.29 15.09
C ARG A 100 -3.97 -12.35 16.27
N ASP A 101 -4.21 -11.22 16.92
CA ASP A 101 -5.11 -11.10 18.07
C ASP A 101 -6.60 -11.10 17.64
N GLY A 102 -6.90 -11.25 16.34
CA GLY A 102 -8.26 -11.33 15.81
C GLY A 102 -9.00 -9.98 15.81
N HIS A 103 -8.28 -8.86 15.90
CA HIS A 103 -8.88 -7.52 15.89
C HIS A 103 -9.21 -7.03 14.48
N PHE A 104 -8.70 -7.70 13.44
CA PHE A 104 -9.00 -7.41 12.05
C PHE A 104 -9.16 -8.69 11.26
N TYR A 105 -10.22 -8.76 10.46
CA TYR A 105 -10.52 -9.88 9.56
C TYR A 105 -10.65 -9.35 8.14
N ILE A 106 -9.95 -9.96 7.20
CA ILE A 106 -10.03 -9.69 5.77
C ILE A 106 -11.17 -10.51 5.18
N PHE A 107 -12.38 -9.97 5.31
CA PHE A 107 -13.54 -10.51 4.61
C PHE A 107 -13.49 -10.13 3.13
N ARG A 108 -13.35 -11.14 2.27
CA ARG A 108 -13.91 -11.02 0.91
C ARG A 108 -15.41 -11.13 1.07
N VAL A 109 -16.14 -10.02 1.00
CA VAL A 109 -17.59 -10.10 0.73
C VAL A 109 -17.69 -10.66 -0.70
N PRO A 110 -18.28 -11.84 -0.92
CA PRO A 110 -18.53 -12.33 -2.27
C PRO A 110 -19.46 -11.33 -2.95
N ASP A 111 -19.08 -10.83 -4.12
CA ASP A 111 -19.98 -10.00 -4.92
C ASP A 111 -21.14 -10.90 -5.40
N PRO A 112 -22.40 -10.62 -5.02
CA PRO A 112 -23.55 -11.43 -5.43
C PRO A 112 -23.78 -11.43 -6.96
N ASN A 113 -23.15 -10.50 -7.69
CA ASN A 113 -23.19 -10.40 -9.14
C ASN A 113 -21.94 -10.96 -9.83
N ASP A 114 -20.93 -11.44 -9.08
CA ASP A 114 -19.80 -12.15 -9.68
C ASP A 114 -20.27 -13.54 -10.15
N GLU A 115 -20.57 -13.65 -11.44
CA GLU A 115 -21.00 -14.91 -12.06
C GLU A 115 -19.98 -16.03 -11.87
N LYS A 116 -18.69 -15.72 -11.64
CA LYS A 116 -17.66 -16.72 -11.31
C LYS A 116 -17.76 -17.23 -9.87
N ALA A 117 -18.42 -16.51 -8.97
CA ALA A 117 -18.75 -17.00 -7.63
C ALA A 117 -19.99 -17.91 -7.60
N LYS A 118 -20.77 -17.92 -8.69
CA LYS A 118 -21.94 -18.80 -8.89
C LYS A 118 -21.59 -20.14 -9.54
N ASP A 119 -20.37 -20.28 -10.08
CA ASP A 119 -19.87 -21.57 -10.54
C ASP A 119 -19.72 -22.52 -9.34
N GLU A 120 -20.56 -23.56 -9.28
CA GLU A 120 -20.59 -24.55 -8.20
C GLU A 120 -19.25 -25.27 -7.96
N LYS A 121 -18.29 -25.14 -8.90
CA LYS A 121 -16.91 -25.64 -8.78
C LYS A 121 -15.99 -24.78 -7.89
N VAL A 122 -16.44 -23.63 -7.38
CA VAL A 122 -15.65 -22.77 -6.47
C VAL A 122 -15.90 -23.09 -4.99
N LYS A 123 -16.94 -23.87 -4.64
CA LYS A 123 -17.26 -24.23 -3.25
C LYS A 123 -16.17 -25.05 -2.53
N ASP A 124 -15.36 -25.81 -3.27
CA ASP A 124 -14.32 -26.68 -2.68
C ASP A 124 -12.92 -26.04 -2.62
N LYS A 125 -12.77 -24.80 -3.08
CA LYS A 125 -11.56 -24.04 -2.75
C LYS A 125 -11.85 -23.33 -1.44
N GLU A 126 -11.28 -23.84 -0.34
CA GLU A 126 -11.15 -23.04 0.88
C GLU A 126 -10.78 -21.61 0.46
N PRO A 127 -11.49 -20.57 0.96
CA PRO A 127 -11.14 -19.21 0.62
C PRO A 127 -9.66 -19.07 0.94
N ILE A 128 -8.84 -18.85 -0.10
CA ILE A 128 -7.40 -18.69 0.07
C ILE A 128 -7.26 -17.64 1.15
N ASN A 129 -6.81 -18.06 2.33
CA ASN A 129 -6.68 -17.17 3.46
C ASN A 129 -5.47 -16.29 3.14
N LYS A 130 -5.73 -15.21 2.40
CA LYS A 130 -4.69 -14.30 1.92
C LYS A 130 -3.95 -13.66 3.09
N GLU A 131 -4.60 -13.59 4.26
CA GLU A 131 -3.98 -13.20 5.53
C GLU A 131 -2.85 -14.14 5.90
N LYS A 132 -3.13 -15.44 5.90
CA LYS A 132 -2.14 -16.48 6.22
C LYS A 132 -0.90 -16.37 5.32
N ILE A 133 -1.07 -16.08 4.03
CA ILE A 133 0.04 -15.98 3.08
C ILE A 133 1.01 -14.84 3.43
N TRP A 134 0.51 -13.63 3.70
CA TRP A 134 1.41 -12.52 4.01
C TRP A 134 1.90 -12.57 5.47
N LEU A 135 1.10 -13.10 6.39
CA LEU A 135 1.53 -13.34 7.77
C LEU A 135 2.71 -14.31 7.80
N GLU A 136 2.65 -15.42 7.05
CA GLU A 136 3.76 -16.38 6.93
C GLU A 136 5.05 -15.70 6.43
N LYS A 137 4.96 -14.80 5.45
CA LYS A 137 6.12 -14.03 4.96
C LYS A 137 6.71 -13.06 6.00
N ILE A 138 5.90 -12.53 6.90
CA ILE A 138 6.34 -11.60 7.95
C ILE A 138 6.87 -12.36 9.17
N GLU A 139 6.31 -13.54 9.48
CA GLU A 139 6.62 -14.33 10.68
C GLU A 139 7.76 -15.32 10.48
N ASN A 140 7.98 -15.81 9.27
CA ASN A 140 9.02 -16.79 8.98
C ASN A 140 10.40 -16.15 9.13
N LYS A 141 11.17 -16.63 10.12
CA LYS A 141 12.54 -16.16 10.40
C LYS A 141 13.51 -16.40 9.24
N ASN A 142 13.17 -17.31 8.32
CA ASN A 142 13.96 -17.60 7.13
C ASN A 142 13.55 -16.78 5.92
N SER A 143 12.51 -15.93 6.02
CA SER A 143 12.13 -15.06 4.92
C SER A 143 13.23 -14.05 4.62
N SER A 144 13.55 -13.92 3.34
CA SER A 144 14.42 -12.85 2.85
C SER A 144 13.81 -11.47 3.13
N LEU A 145 14.63 -10.42 3.09
CA LEU A 145 14.11 -9.04 3.22
C LEU A 145 13.08 -8.72 2.15
N GLU A 146 13.25 -9.21 0.93
CA GLU A 146 12.28 -9.02 -0.16
C GLU A 146 10.95 -9.70 0.15
N GLU A 147 10.95 -10.94 0.62
CA GLU A 147 9.73 -11.65 1.00
C GLU A 147 9.02 -10.98 2.17
N TYR A 148 9.77 -10.58 3.20
CA TYR A 148 9.24 -9.83 4.34
C TYR A 148 8.59 -8.51 3.88
N THR A 149 9.27 -7.78 3.00
CA THR A 149 8.80 -6.50 2.46
C THR A 149 7.53 -6.68 1.62
N GLN A 150 7.55 -7.66 0.73
CA GLN A 150 6.40 -8.04 -0.07
C GLN A 150 5.24 -8.48 0.82
N GLY A 151 5.52 -9.18 1.93
CA GLY A 151 4.53 -9.59 2.92
C GLY A 151 3.78 -8.39 3.52
N PHE A 152 4.48 -7.41 4.09
CA PHE A 152 3.76 -6.28 4.70
C PHE A 152 3.12 -5.34 3.66
N LEU A 153 3.67 -5.21 2.46
CA LEU A 153 3.01 -4.47 1.37
C LEU A 153 1.74 -5.17 0.90
N ASP A 154 1.75 -6.51 0.84
CA ASP A 154 0.55 -7.31 0.58
C ASP A 154 -0.51 -7.13 1.68
N ALA A 155 -0.08 -7.07 2.95
CA ALA A 155 -0.96 -6.80 4.08
C ALA A 155 -1.65 -5.44 3.94
N ILE A 156 -0.88 -4.38 3.66
CA ILE A 156 -1.41 -3.03 3.50
C ILE A 156 -2.32 -2.90 2.28
N TYR A 157 -1.99 -3.57 1.16
CA TYR A 157 -2.89 -3.63 0.00
C TYR A 157 -4.23 -4.27 0.37
N GLN A 158 -4.23 -5.33 1.17
CA GLN A 158 -5.46 -5.98 1.63
C GLN A 158 -6.27 -5.11 2.61
N ILE A 159 -5.60 -4.41 3.53
CA ILE A 159 -6.23 -3.40 4.40
C ILE A 159 -6.92 -2.34 3.55
N ARG A 160 -6.27 -1.87 2.48
CA ARG A 160 -6.87 -0.96 1.49
C ARG A 160 -8.09 -1.58 0.82
N CYS A 161 -8.01 -2.80 0.29
CA CYS A 161 -9.19 -3.44 -0.28
C CYS A 161 -10.38 -3.51 0.70
N ASN A 162 -10.14 -3.85 1.98
CA ASN A 162 -11.20 -3.89 2.99
C ASN A 162 -11.75 -2.50 3.32
N THR A 163 -10.89 -1.48 3.35
CA THR A 163 -11.33 -0.11 3.65
C THR A 163 -12.22 0.43 2.53
N PHE A 164 -11.96 0.05 1.27
CA PHE A 164 -12.75 0.48 0.11
C PHE A 164 -14.01 -0.36 -0.14
N HIS A 165 -13.98 -1.67 0.15
CA HIS A 165 -15.05 -2.62 -0.21
C HIS A 165 -15.74 -3.31 0.97
N GLY A 166 -15.18 -3.22 2.18
CA GLY A 166 -15.77 -3.80 3.39
C GLY A 166 -16.95 -2.98 3.91
N GLN A 167 -17.70 -3.56 4.85
CA GLN A 167 -18.70 -2.82 5.59
C GLN A 167 -18.01 -1.68 6.35
N LYS A 168 -18.45 -0.44 6.09
CA LYS A 168 -17.90 0.80 6.65
C LYS A 168 -18.35 1.02 8.08
N ASP A 169 -18.26 -0.01 8.92
CA ASP A 169 -18.54 0.13 10.33
C ASP A 169 -17.36 0.90 10.94
N LEU A 170 -17.60 2.20 11.17
CA LEU A 170 -16.70 3.10 11.86
C LEU A 170 -16.56 2.65 13.32
N ASN A 171 -15.59 1.78 13.59
CA ASN A 171 -15.26 1.36 14.95
C ASN A 171 -13.78 1.60 15.25
N SER A 172 -13.48 1.83 16.53
CA SER A 172 -12.12 2.03 17.06
C SER A 172 -11.12 0.96 16.68
N LYS A 173 -11.57 -0.24 16.30
CA LYS A 173 -10.69 -1.33 15.88
C LYS A 173 -10.06 -1.08 14.51
N GLN A 174 -10.72 -0.29 13.65
CA GLN A 174 -10.12 0.11 12.36
C GLN A 174 -8.93 1.03 12.56
N GLU A 175 -8.95 1.94 13.54
CA GLU A 175 -7.79 2.81 13.82
C GLU A 175 -6.53 1.99 14.14
N ILE A 176 -6.68 0.93 14.96
CA ILE A 176 -5.57 0.10 15.44
C ILE A 176 -4.72 -0.44 14.28
N ILE A 177 -5.36 -0.81 13.17
CA ILE A 177 -4.65 -1.30 11.98
C ILE A 177 -4.34 -0.20 10.95
N LEU A 178 -5.22 0.80 10.80
CA LEU A 178 -5.07 1.85 9.81
C LEU A 178 -3.93 2.80 10.16
N LYS A 179 -3.72 3.11 11.44
CA LYS A 179 -2.64 3.99 11.88
C LYS A 179 -1.25 3.47 11.49
N PRO A 180 -0.82 2.26 11.89
CA PRO A 180 0.48 1.75 11.49
C PRO A 180 0.60 1.54 9.97
N ALA A 181 -0.47 1.14 9.28
CA ALA A 181 -0.47 1.00 7.82
C ALA A 181 -0.29 2.36 7.10
N THR A 182 -0.96 3.40 7.60
CA THR A 182 -0.83 4.78 7.10
C THR A 182 0.59 5.28 7.26
N GLU A 183 1.18 5.12 8.46
CA GLU A 183 2.54 5.56 8.73
C GLU A 183 3.59 4.88 7.84
N ILE A 184 3.40 3.59 7.52
CA ILE A 184 4.26 2.88 6.56
C ILE A 184 4.12 3.49 5.16
N ILE A 185 2.89 3.66 4.66
CA ILE A 185 2.66 4.15 3.30
C ILE A 185 3.15 5.58 3.13
N ILE A 186 2.99 6.46 4.13
CA ILE A 186 3.51 7.83 4.07
C ILE A 186 5.03 7.83 3.85
N LYS A 187 5.76 7.04 4.64
CA LYS A 187 7.22 6.94 4.52
C LYS A 187 7.64 6.39 3.16
N ILE A 188 6.93 5.36 2.67
CA ILE A 188 7.18 4.81 1.34
C ILE A 188 6.92 5.84 0.25
N ASN A 189 5.83 6.60 0.34
CA ASN A 189 5.51 7.66 -0.61
C ASN A 189 6.58 8.74 -0.65
N GLU A 190 7.05 9.20 0.51
CA GLU A 190 8.13 10.19 0.60
C GLU A 190 9.43 9.68 -0.05
N MET A 191 9.79 8.42 0.21
CA MET A 191 10.95 7.79 -0.41
C MET A 191 10.79 7.66 -1.93
N MET A 192 9.64 7.17 -2.41
CA MET A 192 9.36 7.02 -3.83
C MET A 192 9.36 8.36 -4.56
N TYR A 193 8.75 9.40 -3.96
CA TYR A 193 8.73 10.75 -4.51
C TYR A 193 10.16 11.28 -4.74
N LYS A 194 11.02 11.15 -3.72
CA LYS A 194 12.44 11.54 -3.81
C LYS A 194 13.18 10.72 -4.87
N GLU A 195 13.00 9.41 -4.90
CA GLU A 195 13.67 8.51 -5.87
C GLU A 195 13.29 8.83 -7.33
N LEU A 196 12.07 9.30 -7.55
CA LEU A 196 11.59 9.70 -8.88
C LEU A 196 12.02 11.12 -9.27
N GLY A 197 12.77 11.84 -8.43
CA GLY A 197 13.27 13.18 -8.68
C GLY A 197 12.26 14.29 -8.35
N GLY A 198 11.34 14.03 -7.42
CA GLY A 198 10.46 15.04 -6.86
C GLY A 198 11.24 16.13 -6.12
N LYS A 199 10.78 17.39 -6.24
CA LYS A 199 11.40 18.57 -5.63
C LYS A 199 10.54 19.16 -4.54
N GLU A 200 11.16 19.89 -3.62
CA GLU A 200 10.41 20.63 -2.62
C GLU A 200 9.62 21.79 -3.25
N LYS A 201 8.59 22.28 -2.55
CA LYS A 201 7.67 23.30 -3.09
C LYS A 201 8.38 24.60 -3.45
N GLU A 202 9.35 24.98 -2.63
CA GLU A 202 10.17 26.18 -2.81
C GLU A 202 10.92 26.14 -4.14
N GLU A 203 11.40 24.95 -4.56
CA GLU A 203 12.08 24.76 -5.85
C GLU A 203 11.12 24.82 -7.05
N LEU A 204 9.82 24.68 -6.81
CA LEU A 204 8.78 24.65 -7.84
C LEU A 204 8.03 25.99 -7.94
N GLY A 205 8.24 26.91 -7.00
CA GLY A 205 7.52 28.19 -6.94
C GLY A 205 6.03 28.04 -6.69
N ILE A 206 5.63 27.05 -5.85
CA ILE A 206 4.22 26.77 -5.48
C ILE A 206 4.02 26.77 -3.96
#